data_AF-A0A940QDD1-F1
#
_entry.id   AF-A0A940QDD1-F1
#
_cell.length_a   1.000
_cell.length_b   1.000
_cell.length_c   1.000
_cell.angle_alpha   90.00
_cell.angle_beta   90.00
_cell.angle_gamma   90.00
#
_symmetry.space_group_name_H-M   'P 1'
#
loop_
_entity.id
_entity.type
_entity.pdbx_description
1 polymer ?
#
loop_
_entity_poly.entity_id
_entity_poly.type
_entity_poly.pdbx_seq_one_letter_code
_entity_poly.pdbx_strand_id
1 'polypeptide(L)'
;MNNLNYQAALKYIDLGNFDKAVEKLNAAIDEELKADNGIPAAQYRCVLGELYANIGKQDESREQFNLVLDYCNENHVLDAQRRIAKTYIDAFDGILPAVPEMEAPAEKRPGYVPLVPKPVQNKNFINKQMNKKHR
;
A
#
# COMPACT_ATOMS: atom_id res chain seq x y z
N MET A 1 8.44 -4.13 -16.32
CA MET A 1 8.80 -4.89 -15.09
C MET A 1 8.25 -6.29 -15.23
N ASN A 2 9.10 -7.31 -15.26
CA ASN A 2 8.67 -8.69 -15.47
C ASN A 2 9.11 -9.57 -14.29
N ASN A 3 8.84 -9.10 -13.06
CA ASN A 3 9.07 -9.90 -11.86
C ASN A 3 7.83 -10.77 -11.60
N LEU A 4 8.01 -12.09 -11.62
CA LEU A 4 6.92 -13.06 -11.46
C LEU A 4 6.28 -12.98 -10.07
N ASN A 5 7.09 -12.78 -9.02
CA ASN A 5 6.60 -12.63 -7.67
C ASN A 5 5.75 -11.36 -7.53
N TYR A 6 6.18 -10.25 -8.13
CA TYR A 6 5.37 -9.03 -8.14
C TYR A 6 4.02 -9.23 -8.84
N GLN A 7 3.99 -9.88 -10.01
CA GLN A 7 2.73 -10.17 -10.70
C GLN A 7 1.82 -11.11 -9.90
N ALA A 8 2.40 -12.10 -9.23
CA ALA A 8 1.66 -12.99 -8.33
C ALA A 8 1.10 -12.23 -7.12
N ALA A 9 1.86 -11.29 -6.56
CA ALA A 9 1.41 -10.45 -5.47
C ALA A 9 0.17 -9.66 -5.87
N LEU A 10 0.19 -8.96 -7.02
CA LEU A 10 -0.96 -8.19 -7.50
C LEU A 10 -2.22 -9.06 -7.61
N LYS A 11 -2.09 -10.27 -8.17
CA LYS A 11 -3.21 -11.23 -8.24
C LYS A 11 -3.72 -11.63 -6.85
N TYR A 12 -2.83 -11.85 -5.88
CA TYR A 12 -3.25 -12.17 -4.52
C TYR A 12 -3.96 -11.00 -3.84
N ILE A 13 -3.55 -9.76 -4.13
CA ILE A 13 -4.26 -8.58 -3.64
C ILE A 13 -5.66 -8.51 -4.25
N ASP A 14 -5.81 -8.74 -5.56
CA ASP A 14 -7.11 -8.77 -6.23
C ASP A 14 -8.04 -9.85 -5.66
N LEU A 15 -7.47 -10.97 -5.20
CA LEU A 15 -8.19 -12.07 -4.53
C LEU A 15 -8.44 -11.81 -3.04
N GLY A 16 -7.97 -10.69 -2.48
CA GLY A 16 -8.07 -10.37 -1.06
C GLY A 16 -7.19 -11.23 -0.14
N ASN A 17 -6.24 -11.97 -0.70
CA ASN A 17 -5.31 -12.80 0.06
C ASN A 17 -4.04 -11.99 0.41
N PHE A 18 -4.18 -11.10 1.40
CA PHE A 18 -3.13 -10.15 1.75
C PHE A 18 -1.87 -10.80 2.33
N ASP A 19 -1.98 -11.91 3.07
CA ASP A 19 -0.81 -12.61 3.62
C ASP A 19 0.09 -13.13 2.49
N LYS A 20 -0.49 -13.77 1.47
CA LYS A 20 0.26 -14.23 0.30
C LYS A 20 0.77 -13.06 -0.55
N ALA A 21 0.01 -11.97 -0.65
CA ALA A 21 0.47 -10.78 -1.35
C ALA A 21 1.72 -10.18 -0.70
N VAL A 22 1.74 -10.07 0.63
CA VAL A 22 2.91 -9.62 1.40
C VAL A 22 4.10 -10.54 1.19
N GLU A 23 3.91 -11.86 1.27
CA GLU A 23 4.98 -12.84 1.01
C GLU A 23 5.60 -12.63 -0.37
N LYS A 24 4.76 -12.48 -1.41
CA LYS A 24 5.23 -12.30 -2.79
C LYS A 24 5.84 -10.93 -3.04
N LEU A 25 5.37 -9.87 -2.40
CA LEU A 25 6.01 -8.55 -2.47
C LEU A 25 7.41 -8.57 -1.85
N ASN A 26 7.56 -9.14 -0.65
CA ASN A 26 8.87 -9.26 0.00
C ASN A 26 9.85 -10.07 -0.85
N ALA A 27 9.40 -11.21 -1.42
CA ALA A 27 10.24 -12.01 -2.32
C ALA A 27 10.66 -11.21 -3.57
N ALA A 28 9.75 -10.45 -4.17
CA ALA A 28 10.07 -9.60 -5.32
C ALA A 28 11.08 -8.49 -4.96
N ILE A 29 10.90 -7.84 -3.81
CA ILE A 29 11.82 -6.81 -3.31
C ILE A 29 13.22 -7.39 -3.11
N ASP A 30 13.33 -8.53 -2.42
CA ASP A 30 14.61 -9.19 -2.15
C ASP A 30 15.33 -9.61 -3.44
N GLU A 31 14.60 -10.09 -4.45
CA GLU A 31 15.17 -10.43 -5.76
C GLU A 31 15.74 -9.21 -6.47
N GLU A 32 15.01 -8.09 -6.50
CA GLU A 32 15.48 -6.87 -7.16
C GLU A 32 16.66 -6.25 -6.40
N LEU A 33 16.66 -6.27 -5.06
CA LEU A 33 17.80 -5.80 -4.27
C LEU A 33 19.05 -6.65 -4.49
N LYS A 34 18.91 -7.98 -4.60
CA LYS A 34 20.04 -8.87 -4.95
C LYS A 34 20.57 -8.63 -6.37
N ALA A 35 19.71 -8.17 -7.27
CA ALA A 35 20.06 -7.79 -8.62
C ALA A 35 20.56 -6.34 -8.75
N ASP A 36 20.72 -5.61 -7.62
CA ASP A 36 21.06 -4.19 -7.57
C ASP A 36 20.08 -3.27 -8.33
N ASN A 37 18.83 -3.74 -8.47
CA ASN A 37 17.73 -3.03 -9.13
C ASN A 37 16.95 -2.20 -8.11
N GLY A 38 17.52 -1.07 -7.69
CA GLY A 38 16.89 -0.18 -6.70
C GLY A 38 15.53 0.39 -7.14
N ILE A 39 15.35 0.71 -8.42
CA ILE A 39 14.12 1.32 -8.93
C ILE A 39 12.90 0.37 -8.78
N PRO A 40 12.92 -0.86 -9.32
CA PRO A 40 11.85 -1.83 -9.09
C PRO A 40 11.63 -2.14 -7.61
N ALA A 41 12.70 -2.29 -6.83
CA ALA A 41 12.60 -2.55 -5.40
C ALA A 41 11.82 -1.44 -4.66
N ALA A 42 12.15 -0.18 -4.93
CA ALA A 42 11.45 0.97 -4.34
C ALA A 42 9.97 1.03 -4.77
N GLN A 43 9.67 0.70 -6.03
CA GLN A 43 8.27 0.65 -6.50
C GLN A 43 7.47 -0.45 -5.80
N TYR A 44 8.05 -1.63 -5.63
CA TYR A 44 7.39 -2.74 -4.94
C TYR A 44 7.22 -2.45 -3.45
N ARG A 45 8.19 -1.78 -2.81
CA ARG A 45 8.04 -1.27 -1.43
C ARG A 45 6.90 -0.28 -1.29
N CYS A 46 6.68 0.58 -2.27
CA CYS A 46 5.56 1.53 -2.27
C CYS A 46 4.21 0.78 -2.23
N VAL A 47 4.06 -0.25 -3.07
CA VAL A 47 2.85 -1.11 -3.09
C VAL A 47 2.69 -1.88 -1.77
N LEU A 48 3.79 -2.37 -1.19
CA LEU A 48 3.77 -3.04 0.11
C LEU A 48 3.35 -2.08 1.24
N GLY A 49 3.82 -0.84 1.22
CA GLY A 49 3.41 0.21 2.16
C GLY A 49 1.91 0.50 2.06
N GLU A 50 1.37 0.63 0.85
CA GLU A 50 -0.07 0.81 0.61
C GLU A 50 -0.87 -0.39 1.13
N LEU A 51 -0.39 -1.62 0.87
CA LEU A 51 -1.03 -2.84 1.35
C LEU A 51 -1.07 -2.90 2.88
N TYR A 52 0.03 -2.58 3.55
CA TYR A 52 0.08 -2.55 5.02
C TYR A 52 -0.87 -1.50 5.60
N ALA A 53 -0.94 -0.30 5.01
CA ALA A 53 -1.91 0.71 5.42
C ALA A 53 -3.35 0.19 5.29
N ASN A 54 -3.66 -0.48 4.18
CA ASN A 54 -4.99 -1.02 3.90
C ASN A 54 -5.43 -2.11 4.87
N ILE A 55 -4.49 -2.92 5.40
CA ILE A 55 -4.78 -3.96 6.39
C ILE A 55 -4.62 -3.48 7.84
N GLY A 56 -4.44 -2.17 8.07
CA GLY A 56 -4.35 -1.57 9.40
C GLY A 56 -2.99 -1.74 10.10
N LYS A 57 -1.95 -2.16 9.36
CA LYS A 57 -0.57 -2.31 9.83
C LYS A 57 0.20 -1.02 9.61
N GLN A 58 -0.12 -0.01 10.42
CA GLN A 58 0.38 1.35 10.22
C GLN A 58 1.89 1.46 10.42
N ASP A 59 2.46 0.76 11.41
CA ASP A 59 3.89 0.83 11.71
C ASP A 59 4.72 0.21 10.57
N GLU A 60 4.30 -0.96 10.09
CA GLU A 60 4.95 -1.63 8.94
C GLU A 60 4.78 -0.82 7.65
N SER A 61 3.63 -0.18 7.46
CA SER A 61 3.39 0.72 6.33
C SER A 61 4.34 1.91 6.34
N ARG A 62 4.46 2.58 7.51
CA ARG A 62 5.38 3.71 7.71
C ARG A 62 6.82 3.32 7.40
N GLU A 63 7.26 2.16 7.87
CA GLU A 63 8.60 1.65 7.60
C GLU A 63 8.87 1.53 6.09
N GLN A 64 7.94 0.92 5.34
CA GLN A 64 8.11 0.79 3.88
C GLN A 64 8.12 2.14 3.17
N PHE A 65 7.26 3.08 3.57
CA PHE A 65 7.23 4.40 2.96
C PHE A 65 8.48 5.23 3.26
N ASN A 66 9.06 5.13 4.47
CA ASN A 66 10.33 5.76 4.78
C ASN A 66 11.44 5.25 3.86
N LEU A 67 11.56 3.93 3.68
CA LEU A 67 12.54 3.34 2.77
C LEU A 67 12.37 3.82 1.31
N VAL A 68 11.12 4.00 0.86
CA VAL A 68 10.84 4.58 -0.46
C VAL A 68 11.29 6.03 -0.53
N LEU A 69 11.00 6.84 0.50
CA LEU A 69 11.39 8.24 0.55
C LEU A 69 12.90 8.41 0.55
N ASP A 70 13.62 7.63 1.36
CA ASP A 70 15.08 7.64 1.43
C ASP A 70 15.67 7.35 0.05
N TYR A 71 15.24 6.26 -0.59
CA TYR A 71 15.69 5.91 -1.94
C TYR A 71 15.39 7.02 -2.97
N CYS A 72 14.18 7.58 -2.96
CA CYS A 72 13.79 8.64 -3.90
C CYS A 72 14.58 9.93 -3.67
N ASN A 73 14.87 10.29 -2.42
CA ASN A 73 15.61 11.49 -2.07
C ASN A 73 17.10 11.36 -2.41
N GLU A 74 17.70 10.19 -2.17
CA GLU A 74 19.11 9.91 -2.49
C GLU A 74 19.36 9.88 -4.00
N ASN A 75 18.44 9.28 -4.76
CA ASN A 75 18.63 9.04 -6.19
C ASN A 75 17.95 10.09 -7.07
N HIS A 76 17.14 10.99 -6.50
CA HIS A 76 16.33 11.98 -7.21
C HIS A 76 15.46 11.37 -8.33
N VAL A 77 14.83 10.23 -8.04
CA VAL A 77 13.96 9.48 -8.96
C VAL A 77 12.59 9.23 -8.34
N LEU A 78 11.67 8.69 -9.15
CA LEU A 78 10.38 8.16 -8.70
C LEU A 78 9.50 9.19 -7.96
N ASP A 79 9.36 10.40 -8.52
CA ASP A 79 8.56 11.49 -7.95
C ASP A 79 7.12 11.08 -7.57
N ALA A 80 6.52 10.19 -8.36
CA ALA A 80 5.18 9.68 -8.08
C ALA A 80 5.15 8.86 -6.77
N GLN A 81 6.08 7.91 -6.61
CA GLN A 81 6.20 7.08 -5.41
C GLN A 81 6.59 7.93 -4.20
N ARG A 82 7.50 8.89 -4.37
CA ARG A 82 7.87 9.85 -3.35
C ARG A 82 6.66 10.64 -2.84
N ARG A 83 5.81 11.14 -3.76
CA ARG A 83 4.58 11.87 -3.40
C ARG A 83 3.58 10.97 -2.67
N ILE A 84 3.39 9.73 -3.12
CA ILE A 84 2.53 8.76 -2.45
C ILE A 84 3.03 8.49 -1.03
N ALA A 85 4.29 8.08 -0.88
CA ALA A 85 4.89 7.78 0.40
C ALA A 85 4.80 8.96 1.38
N LYS A 86 5.14 10.17 0.91
CA LYS A 86 5.02 11.39 1.72
C LYS A 86 3.58 11.65 2.19
N THR A 87 2.60 11.44 1.32
CA THR A 87 1.18 11.64 1.66
C THR A 87 0.74 10.70 2.79
N TYR A 88 1.16 9.43 2.75
CA TYR A 88 0.87 8.48 3.82
C TYR A 88 1.58 8.85 5.13
N ILE A 89 2.86 9.23 5.09
CA ILE A 89 3.60 9.67 6.27
C ILE A 89 2.94 10.91 6.91
N ASP A 90 2.64 11.93 6.11
CA ASP A 90 1.98 13.15 6.59
C ASP A 90 0.58 12.85 7.17
N ALA A 91 -0.14 11.86 6.63
CA ALA A 91 -1.41 11.39 7.17
C ALA A 91 -1.25 10.63 8.50
N PHE A 92 -0.22 9.77 8.61
CA PHE A 92 0.09 9.07 9.86
C PHE A 92 0.56 10.02 10.98
N ASP A 93 1.22 11.12 10.61
CA ASP A 93 1.65 12.17 11.54
C ASP A 93 0.52 13.16 11.89
N GLY A 94 -0.67 13.00 11.30
CA GLY A 94 -1.82 13.88 11.55
C GLY A 94 -1.66 15.29 10.98
N ILE A 95 -0.71 15.50 10.07
CA ILE A 95 -0.43 16.78 9.39
C ILE A 95 -1.49 17.05 8.32
N LEU A 96 -1.97 15.99 7.66
CA LEU A 96 -3.13 16.03 6.79
C LEU A 96 -4.36 15.51 7.54
N PRO A 97 -5.57 16.07 7.34
CA PRO A 97 -6.78 15.41 7.82
C PRO A 97 -6.79 14.00 7.24
N ALA A 98 -7.11 12.99 8.07
CA ALA A 98 -7.30 11.61 7.63
C ALA A 98 -8.13 11.66 6.35
N VAL A 99 -7.51 11.31 5.22
CA VAL A 99 -7.96 11.62 3.86
C VAL A 99 -9.50 11.58 3.81
N PRO A 100 -10.20 12.70 3.53
CA PRO A 100 -11.62 12.61 3.24
C PRO A 100 -11.74 11.65 2.07
N GLU A 101 -12.63 10.66 2.19
CA GLU A 101 -12.89 9.63 1.18
C GLU A 101 -12.69 10.22 -0.23
N MET A 102 -11.62 9.81 -0.92
CA MET A 102 -11.23 10.44 -2.18
C MET A 102 -12.37 10.39 -3.20
N GLU A 103 -13.00 11.53 -3.47
CA GLU A 103 -13.63 11.81 -4.75
C GLU A 103 -12.50 12.08 -5.76
N ALA A 104 -11.97 11.02 -6.37
CA ALA A 104 -10.88 11.13 -7.33
C ALA A 104 -11.40 11.59 -8.72
N PRO A 105 -10.74 12.54 -9.41
CA PRO A 105 -10.89 12.67 -10.85
C PRO A 105 -10.18 11.48 -11.51
N ALA A 106 -10.96 10.74 -12.31
CA ALA A 106 -10.56 9.51 -12.97
C ALA A 106 -9.55 9.73 -14.11
N GLU A 107 -8.29 10.00 -13.81
CA GLU A 107 -7.20 9.85 -14.79
C GLU A 107 -6.60 8.45 -14.71
N LYS A 108 -7.13 7.56 -15.57
CA LYS A 108 -6.66 6.20 -15.80
C LYS A 108 -5.26 6.22 -16.42
N ARG A 109 -4.21 6.14 -15.60
CA ARG A 109 -2.86 5.81 -16.07
C ARG A 109 -2.84 4.36 -16.60
N PRO A 110 -2.24 4.09 -17.77
CA PRO A 110 -2.16 2.73 -18.30
C PRO A 110 -1.28 1.86 -17.37
N GLY A 111 -1.85 0.79 -16.83
CA GLY A 111 -1.16 -0.12 -15.90
C GLY A 111 -1.19 0.28 -14.43
N TYR A 112 -1.86 1.39 -14.07
CA TYR A 112 -2.14 1.74 -12.68
C TYR A 112 -3.60 1.39 -12.38
N VAL A 113 -3.81 0.31 -11.64
CA VAL A 113 -5.05 0.11 -10.89
C VAL A 113 -4.75 0.69 -9.51
N PRO A 114 -5.30 1.86 -9.15
CA PRO A 114 -5.28 2.28 -7.75
C PRO A 114 -5.95 1.17 -6.95
N LEU A 115 -5.25 0.65 -5.95
CA LEU A 115 -5.73 -0.41 -5.07
C LEU A 115 -6.74 0.16 -4.06
N VAL A 116 -7.84 0.71 -4.57
CA VAL A 116 -8.92 1.23 -3.74
C VAL A 116 -10.29 0.84 -4.31
N PRO A 117 -10.80 -0.37 -4.02
CA PRO A 117 -12.11 -0.46 -3.42
C PRO A 117 -11.95 -0.17 -1.92
N LYS A 118 -12.65 0.87 -1.44
CA LYS A 118 -12.76 1.18 -0.01
C LYS A 118 -13.08 -0.10 0.77
N PRO A 119 -12.54 -0.31 1.97
CA PRO A 119 -13.16 -1.25 2.90
C PRO A 119 -14.59 -0.76 3.12
N VAL A 120 -15.57 -1.44 2.54
CA VAL A 120 -16.96 -1.22 2.89
C VAL A 120 -17.05 -1.66 4.34
N GLN A 121 -17.01 -0.71 5.28
CA GLN A 121 -17.32 -0.99 6.67
C GLN A 121 -18.69 -1.66 6.68
N ASN A 122 -18.69 -2.98 6.89
CA ASN A 122 -19.89 -3.77 6.79
C ASN A 122 -20.81 -3.29 7.92
N LYS A 123 -21.84 -2.51 7.59
CA LYS A 123 -22.79 -1.91 8.56
C LYS A 123 -23.40 -2.95 9.50
N ASN A 124 -23.40 -4.22 9.09
CA ASN A 124 -23.87 -5.36 9.88
C ASN A 124 -22.93 -5.78 11.03
N PHE A 125 -21.68 -5.32 11.07
CA PHE A 125 -20.73 -5.66 12.15
C PHE A 125 -20.96 -4.80 13.40
N ILE A 126 -21.35 -3.53 13.23
CA ILE A 126 -21.66 -2.60 14.33
C ILE A 126 -22.95 -3.01 15.05
N ASN A 127 -23.99 -3.40 14.29
CA ASN A 127 -25.28 -3.79 14.89
C ASN A 127 -25.23 -5.10 15.69
N LYS A 128 -24.20 -5.93 15.53
CA LYS A 128 -24.07 -7.21 16.25
C LYS A 128 -23.39 -7.08 17.62
N GLN A 129 -22.62 -6.00 17.85
CA GLN A 129 -22.04 -5.72 19.18
C GLN A 129 -22.98 -4.92 20.10
N MET A 130 -23.95 -4.19 19.57
CA MET A 130 -24.87 -3.38 20.40
C MET A 130 -26.09 -4.15 20.95
N ASN A 131 -26.41 -5.34 20.42
CA ASN A 131 -27.56 -6.15 20.87
C ASN A 131 -27.22 -7.24 21.91
N LYS A 132 -26.10 -7.12 22.64
CA LYS A 132 -25.80 -7.96 23.82
C LYS A 132 -25.94 -7.21 25.15
N LYS A 133 -26.94 -6.36 25.26
CA LYS A 133 -27.47 -5.94 26.57
C LYS A 133 -28.95 -6.26 26.64
N HIS A 134 -29.32 -6.96 27.70
CA HIS A 134 -30.64 -7.49 28.06
C HIS A 134 -31.01 -8.85 27.46
N ARG A 135 -30.55 -9.93 28.10
CA ARG A 135 -31.44 -10.72 28.94
C ARG A 135 -30.65 -11.55 29.95
#